data_AF-A0A520IGI5-F1
#
_entry.id   AF-A0A520IGI5-F1
#
_cell.length_a   1.000
_cell.length_b   1.000
_cell.length_c   1.000
_cell.angle_alpha   90.00
_cell.angle_beta   90.00
_cell.angle_gamma   90.00
#
_symmetry.space_group_name_H-M   'P 1'
#
loop_
_entity.id
_entity.type
_entity.pdbx_description
1 polymer ?
#
loop_
_entity_poly.entity_id
_entity_poly.type
_entity_poly.pdbx_seq_one_letter_code
_entity_poly.pdbx_strand_id
1 'polypeptide(L)'
;MQKLDSTKIEGALKSLGNAGKNAVAALNAMTDGEFKGSTMETDPLGNLGMIVRVLLNAQAKAEANAKYDGMDADQISEAQAAERAEEQATIAAKFNEKLASRRPAPEVATEEPTKGETTSELDKDLGNSDDQTQQ
;
A
#
# COMPACT_ATOMS: atom_id res chain seq x y z
N MET A 1 7.78 41.00 29.97
CA MET A 1 6.77 40.50 29.00
C MET A 1 7.05 41.13 27.66
N GLN A 2 7.24 40.34 26.60
CA GLN A 2 7.25 40.89 25.24
C GLN A 2 5.83 41.41 24.94
N LYS A 3 5.69 42.66 24.53
CA LYS A 3 4.42 43.18 24.03
C LYS A 3 4.19 42.60 22.64
N LEU A 4 3.09 41.87 22.48
CA LEU A 4 2.63 41.41 21.18
C LEU A 4 2.12 42.63 20.39
N ASP A 5 2.52 42.72 19.12
CA ASP A 5 2.09 43.77 18.21
C ASP A 5 0.81 43.33 17.51
N SER A 6 -0.35 43.76 18.04
CA SER A 6 -1.67 43.33 17.54
C SER A 6 -1.85 43.63 16.04
N THR A 7 -1.35 44.77 15.57
CA THR A 7 -1.48 45.17 14.17
C THR A 7 -0.74 44.21 13.24
N LYS A 8 0.45 43.76 13.63
CA LYS A 8 1.20 42.75 12.86
C LYS A 8 0.49 41.39 12.86
N ILE A 9 -0.08 41.00 14.00
CA ILE A 9 -0.82 39.73 14.13
C ILE A 9 -2.07 39.75 13.24
N GLU A 10 -2.85 40.82 13.27
CA GLU A 10 -4.03 40.99 12.42
C GLU A 10 -3.68 40.98 10.93
N GLY A 11 -2.60 41.66 10.55
CA GLY A 11 -2.09 41.64 9.17
C GLY A 11 -1.72 40.22 8.70
N ALA A 12 -1.06 39.44 9.56
CA ALA A 12 -0.72 38.05 9.27
C ALA A 12 -1.98 37.16 9.13
N LEU A 13 -2.94 37.27 10.06
CA LEU A 13 -4.20 36.51 10.01
C LEU A 13 -5.01 36.83 8.76
N LYS A 14 -5.10 38.10 8.37
CA LYS A 14 -5.78 38.52 7.14
C LYS A 14 -5.10 37.95 5.90
N SER A 15 -3.77 37.95 5.86
CA SER A 15 -3.00 37.39 4.75
C SER A 15 -3.22 35.87 4.63
N LEU A 16 -3.21 35.15 5.75
CA LEU A 16 -3.52 33.72 5.80
C LEU A 16 -4.96 33.43 5.39
N GLY A 17 -5.93 34.22 5.85
CA GLY A 17 -7.34 34.05 5.48
C GLY A 17 -7.57 34.25 3.97
N ASN A 18 -6.88 35.22 3.36
CA ASN A 18 -6.92 35.42 1.91
C ASN A 18 -6.26 34.27 1.14
N ALA A 19 -5.12 33.77 1.63
CA ALA A 19 -4.47 32.59 1.04
C ALA A 19 -5.37 31.36 1.11
N GLY A 20 -6.05 31.13 2.25
CA GLY A 20 -7.03 30.06 2.42
C GLY A 20 -8.19 30.16 1.43
N LYS A 21 -8.76 31.35 1.22
CA LYS A 21 -9.82 31.58 0.20
C LYS A 21 -9.36 31.21 -1.20
N ASN A 22 -8.16 31.67 -1.59
CA ASN A 22 -7.61 31.38 -2.91
C ASN A 22 -7.31 29.89 -3.08
N ALA A 23 -6.83 29.22 -2.04
CA ALA A 23 -6.61 27.79 -2.03
C ALA A 23 -7.90 27.00 -2.24
N VAL A 24 -8.99 27.36 -1.57
CA VAL A 24 -10.30 26.72 -1.75
C VAL A 24 -10.89 26.99 -3.12
N ALA A 25 -10.69 28.19 -3.67
CA ALA A 25 -11.07 28.50 -5.05
C ALA A 25 -10.32 27.60 -6.06
N ALA A 26 -9.03 27.36 -5.86
CA ALA A 26 -8.24 26.45 -6.68
C ALA A 26 -8.73 24.99 -6.55
N LEU A 27 -9.03 24.53 -5.32
CA LEU A 27 -9.64 23.23 -5.09
C LEU A 27 -10.99 23.09 -5.80
N ASN A 28 -11.87 24.09 -5.70
CA ASN A 28 -13.14 24.07 -6.40
C ASN A 28 -13.00 24.11 -7.94
N ALA A 29 -11.96 24.75 -8.46
CA ALA A 29 -11.70 24.75 -9.90
C ALA A 29 -11.20 23.40 -10.42
N MET A 30 -10.48 22.63 -9.60
CA MET A 30 -9.95 21.31 -9.99
C MET A 30 -10.91 20.15 -9.72
N THR A 31 -11.91 20.33 -8.84
CA THR A 31 -12.88 19.29 -8.45
C THR A 31 -14.32 19.63 -8.84
N ASP A 32 -14.52 20.50 -9.82
CA ASP A 32 -15.86 20.95 -10.28
C ASP A 32 -16.78 21.47 -9.17
N GLY A 33 -16.18 22.09 -8.14
CA GLY A 33 -16.90 22.75 -7.06
C GLY A 33 -17.29 21.84 -5.90
N GLU A 34 -16.60 20.72 -5.68
CA GLU A 34 -16.84 19.78 -4.57
C GLU A 34 -16.92 20.45 -3.19
N PHE A 35 -16.18 21.54 -2.96
CA PHE A 35 -16.10 22.24 -1.68
C PHE A 35 -17.00 23.48 -1.61
N LYS A 36 -17.84 23.74 -2.61
CA LYS A 36 -18.80 24.84 -2.57
C LYS A 36 -19.80 24.66 -1.43
N GLY A 37 -20.01 25.71 -0.64
CA GLY A 37 -20.84 25.72 0.56
C GLY A 37 -20.24 24.97 1.76
N SER A 38 -19.03 24.42 1.64
CA SER A 38 -18.36 23.72 2.74
C SER A 38 -17.76 24.69 3.77
N THR A 39 -17.41 24.16 4.94
CA THR A 39 -16.71 24.93 5.98
C THR A 39 -15.37 25.48 5.50
N MET A 40 -14.71 24.82 4.53
CA MET A 40 -13.48 25.33 3.93
C MET A 40 -13.73 26.63 3.16
N GLU A 41 -14.87 26.77 2.49
CA GLU A 41 -15.22 27.98 1.74
C GLU A 41 -15.74 29.09 2.66
N THR A 42 -16.57 28.75 3.65
CA THR A 42 -17.20 29.74 4.54
C THR A 42 -16.28 30.22 5.67
N ASP A 43 -15.37 29.37 6.15
CA ASP A 43 -14.32 29.73 7.12
C ASP A 43 -12.94 29.13 6.73
N PRO A 44 -12.26 29.72 5.75
CA PRO A 44 -10.98 29.20 5.27
C PRO A 44 -9.84 29.35 6.27
N LEU A 45 -9.91 30.37 7.15
CA LEU A 45 -8.84 30.60 8.13
C LEU A 45 -8.92 29.57 9.26
N GLY A 46 -10.12 29.25 9.76
CA GLY A 46 -10.32 28.18 10.74
C GLY A 46 -9.98 26.79 10.18
N ASN A 47 -10.09 26.60 8.85
CA ASN A 47 -9.85 25.32 8.18
C ASN A 47 -8.52 25.27 7.41
N LEU A 48 -7.59 26.21 7.64
CA LEU A 48 -6.36 26.34 6.85
C LEU A 48 -5.54 25.03 6.78
N GLY A 49 -5.40 24.33 7.92
CA GLY A 49 -4.69 23.06 7.97
C GLY A 49 -5.36 21.95 7.16
N MET A 50 -6.69 21.93 7.12
CA MET A 50 -7.44 20.97 6.32
C MET A 50 -7.29 21.28 4.83
N ILE A 51 -7.40 22.55 4.44
CA ILE A 51 -7.21 23.02 3.06
C ILE A 51 -5.83 22.64 2.53
N VAL A 52 -4.77 22.89 3.32
CA VAL A 52 -3.40 22.52 2.95
C VAL A 52 -3.28 21.01 2.76
N ARG A 53 -3.84 20.19 3.65
CA ARG A 53 -3.79 18.74 3.54
C ARG A 53 -4.52 18.23 2.28
N VAL A 54 -5.67 18.81 1.96
CA VAL A 54 -6.42 18.44 0.75
C VAL A 54 -5.62 18.80 -0.50
N LEU A 55 -4.99 19.99 -0.55
CA LEU A 55 -4.12 20.37 -1.65
C LEU A 55 -2.91 19.44 -1.82
N LEU A 56 -2.24 19.05 -0.73
CA LEU A 56 -1.12 18.10 -0.78
C LEU A 56 -1.57 16.73 -1.30
N ASN A 57 -2.75 16.25 -0.89
CA ASN A 57 -3.32 15.00 -1.41
C ASN A 57 -3.68 15.12 -2.90
N ALA A 58 -4.22 16.26 -3.33
CA ALA A 58 -4.55 16.52 -4.73
C ALA A 58 -3.28 16.58 -5.58
N GLN A 59 -2.21 17.20 -5.09
CA GLN A 59 -0.90 17.20 -5.72
C GLN A 59 -0.36 15.78 -5.88
N ALA A 60 -0.35 14.98 -4.81
CA ALA A 60 0.14 13.60 -4.86
C ALA A 60 -0.66 12.74 -5.86
N LYS A 61 -1.98 12.93 -5.94
CA LYS A 61 -2.83 12.28 -6.95
C LYS A 61 -2.48 12.75 -8.36
N ALA A 62 -2.27 14.05 -8.57
CA ALA A 62 -1.88 14.59 -9.87
C ALA A 62 -0.53 14.02 -10.33
N GLU A 63 0.46 13.94 -9.44
CA GLU A 63 1.77 13.33 -9.71
C GLU A 63 1.65 11.82 -10.01
N ALA A 64 0.82 11.10 -9.25
CA ALA A 64 0.55 9.67 -9.48
C ALA A 64 -0.22 9.41 -10.77
N ASN A 65 -1.01 10.38 -11.26
CA ASN A 65 -1.71 10.27 -12.53
C ASN A 65 -0.85 10.77 -13.70
N ALA A 66 0.15 11.62 -13.45
CA ALA A 66 1.04 12.15 -14.48
C ALA A 66 1.83 11.04 -15.20
N LYS A 67 2.13 9.91 -14.54
CA LYS A 67 2.75 8.74 -15.19
C LYS A 67 1.87 8.08 -16.27
N TYR A 68 0.58 8.39 -16.27
CA TYR A 68 -0.39 7.90 -17.25
C TYR A 68 -0.83 9.00 -18.22
N ASP A 69 -0.30 10.22 -18.09
CA ASP A 69 -0.68 11.33 -18.95
C ASP A 69 -0.22 11.07 -20.39
N GLY A 70 -1.12 11.24 -21.35
CA GLY A 70 -0.89 10.92 -22.76
C GLY A 70 -1.00 9.44 -23.15
N MET A 71 -1.28 8.54 -22.20
CA MET A 71 -1.62 7.14 -22.50
C MET A 71 -3.13 7.00 -22.80
N ASP A 72 -3.49 6.12 -23.73
CA ASP A 72 -4.88 5.75 -23.94
C ASP A 72 -5.39 4.80 -22.83
N ALA A 73 -6.71 4.56 -22.78
CA ALA A 73 -7.32 3.76 -21.72
C ALA A 73 -6.80 2.30 -21.68
N ASP A 74 -6.45 1.73 -22.84
CA ASP A 74 -5.94 0.36 -22.94
C ASP A 74 -4.50 0.30 -22.42
N GLN A 75 -3.67 1.29 -22.76
CA GLN A 75 -2.30 1.46 -22.26
C GLN A 75 -2.26 1.69 -20.74
N ILE A 76 -3.19 2.48 -20.19
CA ILE A 76 -3.29 2.69 -18.74
C ILE A 76 -3.66 1.40 -18.04
N SER A 77 -4.63 0.65 -18.57
CA SER A 77 -5.04 -0.64 -18.01
C SER A 77 -3.89 -1.64 -17.99
N GLU A 78 -3.12 -1.70 -19.08
CA GLU A 78 -1.96 -2.58 -19.21
C GLU A 78 -0.82 -2.18 -18.25
N ALA A 79 -0.52 -0.89 -18.14
CA ALA A 79 0.46 -0.36 -17.18
C ALA A 79 0.06 -0.64 -15.72
N GLN A 80 -1.22 -0.46 -15.37
CA GLN A 80 -1.73 -0.77 -14.03
C GLN A 80 -1.77 -2.27 -13.75
N ALA A 81 -1.97 -3.11 -14.76
CA ALA A 81 -1.91 -4.56 -14.61
C ALA A 81 -0.46 -5.03 -14.37
N ALA A 82 0.50 -4.46 -15.10
CA ALA A 82 1.92 -4.72 -14.90
C ALA A 82 2.40 -4.30 -13.50
N GLU A 83 2.05 -3.09 -13.04
CA GLU A 83 2.39 -2.62 -11.68
C GLU A 83 1.80 -3.54 -10.60
N ARG A 84 0.55 -3.98 -10.75
CA ARG A 84 -0.08 -4.92 -9.80
C ARG A 84 0.64 -6.28 -9.75
N ALA A 85 1.11 -6.78 -10.89
CA ALA A 85 1.87 -8.03 -10.93
C ALA A 85 3.23 -7.89 -10.22
N GLU A 86 3.91 -6.76 -10.42
CA GLU A 86 5.21 -6.48 -9.80
C GLU A 86 5.09 -6.24 -8.28
N GLU A 87 4.03 -5.55 -7.83
CA GLU A 87 3.71 -5.39 -6.42
C GLU A 87 3.41 -6.74 -5.73
N GLN A 88 2.63 -7.61 -6.37
CA GLN A 88 2.34 -8.95 -5.84
C GLN A 88 3.62 -9.79 -5.68
N ALA A 89 4.50 -9.76 -6.67
CA ALA A 89 5.79 -10.45 -6.60
C ALA A 89 6.65 -9.92 -5.44
N THR A 90 6.69 -8.59 -5.26
CA THR A 90 7.45 -7.93 -4.19
C THR A 90 6.88 -8.25 -2.80
N ILE A 91 5.55 -8.30 -2.66
CA ILE A 91 4.89 -8.67 -1.40
C ILE A 91 5.18 -10.14 -1.06
N ALA A 92 5.07 -11.04 -2.04
CA ALA A 92 5.36 -12.47 -1.85
C ALA A 92 6.83 -12.69 -1.43
N ALA A 93 7.77 -11.99 -2.08
CA ALA A 93 9.19 -12.04 -1.71
C ALA A 93 9.43 -11.55 -0.27
N LYS A 94 8.89 -10.39 0.10
CA LYS A 94 9.00 -9.83 1.47
C LYS A 94 8.31 -10.71 2.53
N PHE A 95 7.19 -11.34 2.16
CA PHE A 95 6.49 -12.26 3.04
C PHE A 95 7.33 -13.52 3.30
N ASN A 96 7.87 -14.14 2.25
CA ASN A 96 8.73 -15.31 2.36
C ASN A 96 10.02 -15.03 3.13
N GLU A 97 10.64 -13.88 2.92
CA GLU A 97 11.81 -13.43 3.68
C GLU A 97 11.50 -13.33 5.19
N LYS A 98 10.38 -12.69 5.55
CA LYS A 98 9.91 -12.60 6.95
C LYS A 98 9.51 -13.95 7.55
N LEU A 99 9.03 -14.88 6.74
CA LEU A 99 8.69 -16.24 7.19
C LEU A 99 9.96 -17.06 7.46
N ALA A 100 10.96 -16.95 6.57
CA ALA A 100 12.26 -17.57 6.74
C ALA A 100 13.00 -17.04 7.98
N SER A 101 12.92 -15.73 8.26
CA SER A 101 13.55 -15.14 9.46
C SER A 101 12.84 -15.51 10.78
N ARG A 102 11.61 -16.03 10.73
CA ARG A 102 10.82 -16.44 11.90
C ARG A 102 10.75 -17.95 12.08
N ARG A 103 11.21 -18.74 11.10
CA ARG A 103 11.36 -20.18 11.26
C ARG A 103 12.47 -20.43 12.29
N PRO A 104 12.20 -21.11 13.41
CA PRO A 104 13.26 -21.52 14.32
C PRO A 104 14.24 -22.43 13.56
N ALA A 105 15.53 -22.32 13.88
CA ALA A 105 16.57 -23.12 13.25
C ALA A 105 16.20 -24.62 13.38
N PRO A 106 16.36 -25.43 12.31
CA PRO A 106 16.13 -26.86 12.44
C PRO A 106 17.06 -27.40 13.52
N GLU A 107 16.49 -28.03 14.56
CA GLU A 107 17.26 -28.79 15.53
C GLU A 107 18.04 -29.85 14.75
N VAL A 108 19.36 -29.72 14.79
CA VAL A 108 20.26 -30.71 14.19
C VAL A 108 20.09 -31.98 15.01
N ALA A 109 19.40 -32.98 14.46
CA ALA A 109 19.34 -34.30 15.05
C ALA A 109 20.76 -34.89 15.06
N THR A 110 21.41 -34.86 16.23
CA THR A 110 22.61 -35.66 16.49
C THR A 110 22.22 -37.13 16.48
N GLU A 111 22.64 -37.85 15.44
CA GLU A 111 22.65 -39.31 15.41
C GLU A 111 23.66 -39.84 16.45
N GLU A 112 23.20 -40.59 17.45
CA GLU A 112 24.06 -41.52 18.19
C GLU A 112 23.89 -42.94 17.61
N PRO A 113 24.98 -43.70 17.36
CA PRO A 113 24.91 -45.00 16.72
C PRO A 113 24.72 -46.12 17.75
N THR A 114 23.71 -46.97 17.58
CA THR A 114 23.64 -48.26 18.26
C THR A 114 23.82 -49.41 17.27
N LYS A 115 24.73 -50.30 17.67
CA LYS A 115 25.35 -51.41 16.97
C LYS A 115 24.75 -52.72 17.52
N GLY A 116 24.46 -53.69 16.67
CA GLY A 116 24.16 -55.09 17.03
C GLY A 116 22.88 -55.61 16.37
N GLU A 117 22.99 -56.49 15.36
CA GLU A 117 22.70 -57.95 15.49
C GLU A 117 21.19 -58.23 15.69
N THR A 118 20.43 -58.86 14.78
CA THR A 118 20.62 -60.20 14.20
C THR A 118 19.48 -60.54 13.20
N THR A 119 19.81 -61.41 12.26
CA THR A 119 19.06 -62.29 11.31
C THR A 119 17.57 -62.63 11.55
N SER A 120 16.79 -62.76 10.44
CA SER A 120 15.85 -63.87 10.08
C SER A 120 14.76 -63.33 9.10
N GLU A 121 14.82 -63.59 7.78
CA GLU A 121 14.34 -64.74 6.99
C GLU A 121 12.84 -64.70 6.56
N LEU A 122 12.63 -65.06 5.28
CA LEU A 122 11.39 -65.38 4.52
C LEU A 122 10.50 -64.21 4.03
N ASP A 123 10.26 -63.98 2.73
CA ASP A 123 9.93 -64.83 1.55
C ASP A 123 8.43 -65.26 1.46
N LYS A 124 7.79 -64.85 0.35
CA LYS A 124 6.52 -65.30 -0.30
C LYS A 124 5.13 -64.96 0.29
N ASP A 125 4.36 -64.19 -0.49
CA ASP A 125 3.18 -64.64 -1.28
C ASP A 125 2.71 -63.45 -2.14
N LEU A 126 2.81 -63.41 -3.48
CA LEU A 126 1.98 -64.05 -4.51
C LEU A 126 0.45 -63.93 -4.32
N GLY A 127 -0.21 -63.31 -5.30
CA GLY A 127 -1.64 -63.53 -5.62
C GLY A 127 -2.45 -62.23 -5.73
N ASN A 128 -2.65 -61.71 -6.94
CA ASN A 128 -3.91 -61.81 -7.72
C ASN A 128 -4.97 -60.79 -7.23
N SER A 129 -5.67 -59.99 -8.03
CA SER A 129 -6.01 -60.07 -9.46
C SER A 129 -6.50 -58.68 -9.92
N ASP A 130 -6.29 -58.38 -11.20
CA ASP A 130 -7.26 -57.80 -12.15
C ASP A 130 -8.48 -57.02 -11.59
N ASP A 131 -8.78 -55.83 -12.13
CA ASP A 131 -9.55 -55.73 -13.37
C ASP A 131 -10.10 -54.29 -13.63
N GLN A 132 -10.00 -53.88 -14.90
CA GLN A 132 -10.78 -52.89 -15.67
C GLN A 132 -10.69 -51.38 -15.42
N THR A 133 -9.80 -50.76 -16.20
CA THR A 133 -10.17 -49.74 -17.21
C THR A 133 -11.46 -50.11 -17.94
N GLN A 134 -12.45 -49.22 -18.05
CA GLN A 134 -13.30 -48.95 -19.25
C GLN A 134 -14.06 -47.63 -19.00
N GLN A 135 -13.75 -46.58 -19.77
CA GLN A 135 -14.53 -45.99 -20.89
C GLN A 135 -15.34 -44.76 -20.45
#